data_AF-A0A151UFK8-F1
#
_entry.id   AF-A0A151UFK8-F1
#
_cell.length_a   1.000
_cell.length_b   1.000
_cell.length_c   1.000
_cell.angle_alpha   90.00
_cell.angle_beta   90.00
_cell.angle_gamma   90.00
#
_symmetry.space_group_name_H-M   'P 1'
#
loop_
_entity.id
_entity.type
_entity.pdbx_description
1 polymer ?
#
loop_
_entity_poly.entity_id
_entity_poly.type
_entity_poly.pdbx_seq_one_letter_code
_entity_poly.pdbx_strand_id
1 'polypeptide(L)'
;MRIFIEAINIVVWDAIKNGPYIPMTKDDDGKREKHWSDWSDDERKRAQYDYRAKNIITSALSIDEFFRISQCKFAKEIWDTLQVTHEGTSDVKRSRNHTLIREYELLRMNNGESISNFQK
;
A
#
# COMPACT_ATOMS: atom_id res chain seq x y z
N MET A 1 -6.03 -8.14 3.95
CA MET A 1 -7.08 -7.15 3.59
C MET A 1 -7.66 -7.36 2.19
N ARG A 2 -6.84 -7.71 1.18
CA ARG A 2 -7.28 -7.94 -0.21
C ARG A 2 -8.55 -8.78 -0.39
N ILE A 3 -8.58 -10.01 0.16
CA ILE A 3 -9.71 -10.95 0.00
C ILE A 3 -11.03 -10.31 0.45
N PHE A 4 -11.02 -9.61 1.59
CA PHE A 4 -12.20 -8.94 2.14
C PHE A 4 -12.71 -7.81 1.22
N ILE A 5 -11.79 -6.99 0.70
CA ILE A 5 -12.15 -5.86 -0.18
C ILE A 5 -12.66 -6.37 -1.54
N GLU A 6 -11.99 -7.36 -2.13
CA GLU A 6 -12.43 -7.99 -3.38
C GLU A 6 -13.82 -8.63 -3.23
N ALA A 7 -14.11 -9.25 -2.07
CA ALA A 7 -15.43 -9.81 -1.77
C ALA A 7 -16.53 -8.73 -1.67
N ILE A 8 -16.20 -7.53 -1.18
CA ILE A 8 -17.15 -6.40 -1.17
C ILE A 8 -17.36 -5.87 -2.59
N ASN A 9 -16.27 -5.53 -3.27
CA ASN A 9 -16.29 -5.04 -4.64
C ASN A 9 -14.87 -5.02 -5.23
N ILE A 10 -14.66 -5.74 -6.32
CA ILE A 10 -13.36 -5.80 -7.00
C ILE A 10 -12.84 -4.42 -7.47
N VAL A 11 -13.72 -3.49 -7.81
CA VAL A 11 -13.34 -2.14 -8.28
C VAL A 11 -12.83 -1.27 -7.12
N VAL A 12 -13.21 -1.57 -5.88
CA VAL A 12 -12.66 -0.90 -4.69
C VAL A 12 -11.21 -1.34 -4.48
N TRP A 13 -10.91 -2.64 -4.68
CA TRP A 13 -9.53 -3.12 -4.65
C TRP A 13 -8.70 -2.53 -5.80
N ASP A 14 -9.29 -2.39 -6.99
CA ASP A 14 -8.64 -1.74 -8.13
C ASP A 14 -8.23 -0.30 -7.81
N ALA A 15 -9.11 0.49 -7.18
CA ALA A 15 -8.79 1.86 -6.75
C ALA A 15 -7.62 1.92 -5.75
N ILE A 16 -7.53 0.93 -4.83
CA ILE A 16 -6.41 0.83 -3.88
C ILE A 16 -5.11 0.49 -4.61
N LYS A 17 -5.16 -0.35 -5.63
CA LYS A 17 -3.96 -0.83 -6.32
C LYS A 17 -3.44 0.17 -7.34
N ASN A 18 -4.35 0.76 -8.12
CA ASN A 18 -4.03 1.54 -9.31
C ASN A 18 -4.28 3.05 -9.14
N GLY A 19 -4.93 3.47 -8.05
CA GLY A 19 -5.25 4.86 -7.79
C GLY A 19 -6.72 5.21 -8.09
N PRO A 20 -7.15 6.42 -7.69
CA PRO A 20 -8.52 6.87 -7.87
C PRO A 20 -8.83 7.08 -9.36
N TYR A 21 -10.12 6.97 -9.71
CA TYR A 21 -10.59 7.52 -10.97
C TYR A 21 -10.74 9.04 -10.86
N ILE A 22 -10.03 9.78 -11.71
CA ILE A 22 -10.12 11.24 -11.80
C ILE A 22 -10.81 11.59 -13.13
N PRO A 23 -12.05 12.13 -13.12
CA PRO A 23 -12.75 12.53 -14.33
C PRO A 23 -12.04 13.72 -15.00
N MET A 24 -11.76 13.58 -16.30
CA MET A 24 -11.05 14.60 -17.09
C MET A 24 -11.91 15.08 -18.27
N THR A 25 -11.89 16.38 -18.56
CA THR A 25 -12.38 16.96 -19.81
C THR A 25 -11.25 16.96 -20.83
N LYS A 26 -11.59 16.79 -22.11
CA LYS A 26 -10.68 17.03 -23.22
C LYS A 26 -11.07 18.38 -23.83
N ASP A 27 -10.24 19.38 -23.59
CA ASP A 27 -10.33 20.68 -24.24
C ASP A 27 -9.21 20.82 -25.28
N ASP A 28 -9.28 21.83 -26.14
CA ASP A 28 -8.29 22.07 -27.20
C ASP A 28 -6.86 22.29 -26.65
N ASP A 29 -6.74 22.74 -25.40
CA ASP A 29 -5.46 22.95 -24.67
C ASP A 29 -4.97 21.72 -23.87
N GLY A 30 -5.69 20.58 -23.92
CA GLY A 30 -5.28 19.33 -23.28
C GLY A 30 -6.32 18.71 -22.33
N LYS A 31 -5.87 17.80 -21.46
CA LYS A 31 -6.74 17.14 -20.46
C LYS A 31 -6.75 17.95 -19.16
N ARG A 32 -7.94 18.40 -18.73
CA ARG A 32 -8.15 19.09 -17.45
C ARG A 32 -9.05 18.28 -16.53
N GLU A 33 -8.78 18.31 -15.23
CA GLU A 33 -9.70 17.72 -14.24
C GLU A 33 -11.06 18.41 -14.27
N LYS A 34 -12.14 17.63 -14.33
CA LYS A 34 -13.52 18.13 -14.27
C LYS A 34 -13.86 18.57 -12.86
N HIS A 35 -14.56 19.70 -12.74
CA HIS A 35 -15.20 20.07 -11.48
C HIS A 35 -16.31 19.05 -11.14
N TRP A 36 -16.49 18.75 -9.85
CA TRP A 36 -17.38 17.68 -9.36
C TRP A 36 -18.85 17.85 -9.80
N SER A 37 -19.29 19.09 -10.02
CA SER A 37 -20.63 19.41 -10.51
C SER A 37 -20.89 18.86 -11.92
N ASP A 38 -19.86 18.80 -12.76
CA ASP A 38 -19.96 18.42 -14.18
C ASP A 38 -19.77 16.91 -14.40
N TRP A 39 -19.57 16.16 -13.32
CA TRP A 39 -19.38 14.72 -13.41
C TRP A 39 -20.70 14.03 -13.79
N SER A 40 -20.63 13.16 -14.78
CA SER A 40 -21.69 12.19 -15.06
C SER A 40 -21.88 11.22 -13.90
N ASP A 41 -23.03 10.55 -13.83
CA ASP A 41 -23.32 9.59 -12.78
C ASP A 41 -22.33 8.41 -12.77
N ASP A 42 -21.86 7.98 -13.94
CA ASP A 42 -20.83 6.95 -14.07
C ASP A 42 -19.45 7.43 -13.58
N GLU A 43 -19.10 8.68 -13.82
CA GLU A 43 -17.86 9.30 -13.30
C GLU A 43 -17.91 9.42 -11.77
N ARG A 44 -19.04 9.89 -11.22
CA ARG A 44 -19.28 9.96 -9.76
C ARG A 44 -19.20 8.58 -9.13
N LYS A 45 -19.84 7.57 -9.74
CA LYS A 45 -19.81 6.18 -9.26
C LYS A 45 -18.38 5.63 -9.24
N ARG A 46 -17.58 5.91 -10.26
CA ARG A 46 -16.17 5.47 -10.30
C ARG A 46 -15.31 6.17 -9.25
N ALA A 47 -15.46 7.48 -9.10
CA ALA A 47 -14.76 8.23 -8.05
C ALA A 47 -15.18 7.76 -6.63
N GLN A 48 -16.42 7.31 -6.45
CA GLN A 48 -16.91 6.78 -5.17
C GLN A 48 -16.11 5.58 -4.65
N TYR A 49 -15.49 4.79 -5.53
CA TYR A 49 -14.73 3.62 -5.11
C TYR A 49 -13.48 3.97 -4.30
N ASP A 50 -12.82 5.11 -4.58
CA ASP A 50 -11.71 5.59 -3.75
C ASP A 50 -12.19 5.96 -2.35
N TYR A 51 -13.31 6.71 -2.23
CA TYR A 51 -13.87 7.05 -0.92
C TYR A 51 -14.29 5.81 -0.11
N ARG A 52 -14.88 4.80 -0.76
CA ARG A 52 -15.20 3.52 -0.11
C ARG A 52 -13.94 2.79 0.35
N ALA A 53 -12.91 2.74 -0.49
CA ALA A 53 -11.62 2.14 -0.15
C ALA A 53 -10.98 2.84 1.06
N LYS A 54 -10.93 4.18 1.05
CA LYS A 54 -10.45 4.98 2.19
C LYS A 54 -11.20 4.62 3.45
N ASN A 55 -12.53 4.65 3.42
CA ASN A 55 -13.34 4.35 4.60
C ASN A 55 -13.08 2.94 5.13
N ILE A 56 -13.01 1.93 4.27
CA ILE A 56 -12.71 0.54 4.69
C ILE A 56 -11.34 0.46 5.35
N ILE A 57 -10.31 1.06 4.74
CA ILE A 57 -8.96 1.03 5.30
C ILE A 57 -8.93 1.75 6.64
N THR A 58 -9.40 3.01 6.71
CA THR A 58 -9.32 3.82 7.94
C THR A 58 -10.14 3.24 9.09
N SER A 59 -11.27 2.57 8.80
CA SER A 59 -12.08 1.91 9.83
C SER A 59 -11.37 0.74 10.49
N ALA A 60 -10.35 0.17 9.84
CA ALA A 60 -9.57 -0.96 10.36
C ALA A 60 -8.28 -0.51 11.09
N LEU A 61 -7.95 0.78 11.10
CA LEU A 61 -6.72 1.31 11.66
C LEU A 61 -6.87 1.70 13.14
N SER A 62 -5.77 1.60 13.89
CA SER A 62 -5.66 2.26 15.19
C SER A 62 -5.51 3.77 15.02
N ILE A 63 -5.65 4.50 16.13
CA ILE A 63 -5.52 5.97 16.14
C ILE A 63 -4.11 6.39 15.67
N ASP A 64 -3.05 5.71 16.12
CA ASP A 64 -1.66 6.02 15.72
C ASP A 64 -1.42 5.81 14.23
N GLU A 65 -1.96 4.72 13.68
CA GLU A 65 -1.91 4.41 12.25
C GLU A 65 -2.66 5.47 11.43
N PHE A 66 -3.82 5.90 11.93
CA PHE A 66 -4.62 6.95 11.30
C PHE A 66 -3.87 8.28 11.23
N PHE A 67 -3.19 8.69 12.31
CA PHE A 67 -2.40 9.93 12.28
C PHE A 67 -1.28 9.89 11.24
N ARG A 68 -0.64 8.73 11.07
CA ARG A 68 0.42 8.54 10.07
C ARG A 68 -0.07 8.73 8.63
N ILE A 69 -1.28 8.28 8.32
CA ILE A 69 -1.86 8.39 6.97
C ILE A 69 -2.71 9.66 6.78
N SER A 70 -2.80 10.54 7.78
CA SER A 70 -3.75 11.67 7.81
C SER A 70 -3.61 12.66 6.65
N GLN A 71 -2.41 12.75 6.05
CA GLN A 71 -2.12 13.64 4.91
C GLN A 71 -2.33 12.96 3.54
N CYS A 72 -2.62 11.66 3.52
CA CYS A 72 -2.87 10.93 2.28
C CYS A 72 -4.24 11.32 1.70
N LYS A 73 -4.28 11.63 0.41
CA LYS A 73 -5.49 12.09 -0.28
C LYS A 73 -6.30 10.90 -0.79
N PHE A 74 -5.63 9.89 -1.31
CA PHE A 74 -6.26 8.74 -1.99
C PHE A 74 -6.01 7.42 -1.26
N ALA A 75 -6.89 6.43 -1.51
CA ALA A 75 -6.75 5.11 -0.91
C ALA A 75 -5.43 4.43 -1.27
N LYS A 76 -4.94 4.66 -2.49
CA LYS A 76 -3.64 4.18 -2.98
C LYS A 76 -2.49 4.71 -2.13
N GLU A 77 -2.47 6.02 -1.84
CA GLU A 77 -1.42 6.65 -1.03
C GLU A 77 -1.45 6.14 0.42
N ILE A 78 -2.65 5.99 0.99
CA ILE A 78 -2.83 5.38 2.31
C ILE A 78 -2.23 3.97 2.32
N TRP A 79 -2.59 3.15 1.34
CA TRP A 79 -2.13 1.77 1.24
C TRP A 79 -0.62 1.66 1.07
N ASP A 80 -0.04 2.47 0.19
CA ASP A 80 1.40 2.49 -0.05
C ASP A 80 2.18 2.96 1.19
N THR A 81 1.65 3.95 1.91
CA THR A 81 2.24 4.43 3.17
C THR A 81 2.23 3.34 4.24
N LEU A 82 1.11 2.62 4.39
CA LEU A 82 1.01 1.50 5.34
C LEU A 82 1.97 0.37 4.96
N GLN A 83 2.07 0.04 3.66
CA GLN A 83 2.97 -0.99 3.18
C GLN A 83 4.43 -0.64 3.47
N VAL A 84 4.85 0.61 3.20
CA VAL A 84 6.20 1.08 3.50
C VAL A 84 6.47 1.08 5.01
N THR A 85 5.48 1.49 5.81
CA THR A 85 5.61 1.57 7.27
C THR A 85 5.84 0.20 7.91
N HIS A 86 5.08 -0.81 7.48
CA HIS A 86 5.08 -2.12 8.13
C HIS A 86 6.03 -3.13 7.49
N GLU A 87 6.19 -3.08 6.17
CA GLU A 87 7.08 -4.00 5.46
C GLU A 87 8.47 -3.43 5.21
N GLY A 88 8.64 -2.11 5.36
CA GLY A 88 9.84 -1.39 4.97
C GLY A 88 9.92 -1.11 3.47
N THR A 89 10.81 -0.19 3.11
CA THR A 89 11.12 0.13 1.70
C THR A 89 11.91 -1.00 1.03
N SER A 90 12.00 -0.98 -0.30
CA SER A 90 12.86 -1.89 -1.07
C SER A 90 14.31 -1.87 -0.58
N ASP A 91 14.82 -0.70 -0.19
CA ASP A 91 16.19 -0.53 0.27
C ASP A 91 16.40 -1.10 1.66
N VAL A 92 15.44 -0.91 2.58
CA VAL A 92 15.46 -1.56 3.90
C VAL A 92 15.42 -3.08 3.74
N LYS A 93 14.53 -3.60 2.88
CA LYS A 93 14.45 -5.04 2.59
C LYS A 93 15.76 -5.58 1.99
N ARG A 94 16.37 -4.84 1.05
CA ARG A 94 17.66 -5.20 0.44
C ARG A 94 18.80 -5.18 1.46
N SER A 95 18.86 -4.14 2.29
CA SER A 95 19.86 -4.02 3.36
C SER A 95 19.75 -5.19 4.33
N ARG A 96 18.54 -5.52 4.78
CA ARG A 96 18.30 -6.68 5.64
C ARG A 96 18.75 -8.00 4.99
N ASN A 97 18.46 -8.20 3.72
CA ASN A 97 18.97 -9.37 2.98
C ASN A 97 20.50 -9.41 2.93
N HIS A 98 21.14 -8.28 2.66
CA HIS A 98 22.60 -8.21 2.60
C HIS A 98 23.23 -8.52 3.97
N THR A 99 22.67 -8.00 5.06
CA THR A 99 23.08 -8.33 6.42
C THR A 99 22.96 -9.82 6.69
N LEU A 100 21.82 -10.44 6.37
CA LEU A 100 21.60 -11.88 6.58
C LEU A 100 22.56 -12.74 5.76
N ILE A 101 22.82 -12.38 4.50
CA ILE A 101 23.80 -13.07 3.65
C ILE A 101 25.19 -13.00 4.30
N ARG A 102 25.60 -11.80 4.76
CA ARG A 102 26.89 -11.62 5.40
C ARG A 102 27.01 -12.39 6.72
N GLU A 103 25.96 -12.40 7.54
CA GLU A 103 25.92 -13.19 8.78
C GLU A 103 26.06 -14.68 8.49
N TYR A 104 25.38 -15.17 7.45
CA TYR A 104 25.49 -16.54 6.98
C TYR A 104 26.90 -16.88 6.47
N GLU A 105 27.52 -16.01 5.67
CA GLU A 105 28.88 -16.19 5.16
C GLU A 105 29.93 -16.19 6.28
N LEU A 106 29.69 -15.42 7.35
CA LEU A 106 30.55 -15.36 8.54
C LEU A 106 30.24 -16.45 9.55
N LEU A 107 29.14 -17.20 9.37
CA LEU A 107 28.71 -18.23 10.29
C LEU A 107 29.74 -19.36 10.32
N ARG A 108 30.27 -19.64 11.50
CA ARG A 108 31.26 -20.69 11.73
C ARG A 108 31.03 -21.31 13.10
N MET A 109 31.38 -22.58 13.23
CA MET A 109 31.33 -23.28 14.51
C MET A 109 32.30 -22.63 15.50
N ASN A 110 31.86 -22.52 16.75
CA ASN A 110 32.70 -22.10 17.85
C ASN A 110 33.60 -23.25 18.33
N ASN A 111 34.72 -22.91 19.00
CA ASN A 111 35.62 -23.91 19.56
C ASN A 111 34.90 -24.73 20.64
N GLY A 112 34.84 -26.05 20.44
CA GLY A 112 34.15 -26.98 21.34
C GLY A 112 32.64 -27.09 21.12
N GLU A 113 32.08 -26.41 20.11
CA GLU A 113 30.68 -26.57 19.72
C GLU A 113 30.48 -27.91 18.98
N SER A 114 29.45 -28.66 19.35
CA SER A 114 29.08 -29.90 18.65
C SER A 114 28.32 -29.59 17.36
N ILE A 115 28.45 -30.43 16.34
CA ILE A 115 27.72 -30.29 15.07
C ILE A 115 26.20 -30.23 15.30
N SER A 116 25.70 -31.04 16.24
CA SER A 116 24.27 -31.04 16.60
C SER A 116 23.78 -29.72 17.19
N ASN A 117 24.67 -28.93 17.82
CA ASN A 117 24.32 -27.63 18.36
C ASN A 117 24.41 -26.54 17.28
N PHE A 118 25.40 -26.63 16.38
CA PHE A 118 25.60 -25.66 15.30
C PHE A 118 24.49 -25.66 14.25
N GLN A 119 23.80 -26.79 14.05
CA GLN A 119 22.74 -26.96 13.04
C GLN A 119 21.33 -26.54 13.51
N LYS A 120 21.17 -26.10 14.76
CA LYS A 120 19.89 -25.62 15.31
C LYS A 120 19.70 -24.13 15.02
#